data_AF-A0A438H1G1-F1
#
_entry.id   AF-A0A438H1G1-F1
#
_cell.length_a   1.000
_cell.length_b   1.000
_cell.length_c   1.000
_cell.angle_alpha   90.00
_cell.angle_beta   90.00
_cell.angle_gamma   90.00
#
_symmetry.space_group_name_H-M   'P 1'
#
loop_
_entity.id
_entity.type
_entity.pdbx_description
1 polymer ?
#
loop_
_entity_poly.entity_id
_entity_poly.type
_entity_poly.pdbx_seq_one_letter_code
_entity_poly.pdbx_strand_id
1 'polypeptide(L)'
;MTLPSCAMQLLEIAQVPDEHRCLLHYFCPDESPRYQDEKLEVNEFKSIEKFKIFNTNNLWVNLNAIKRLVEADALKMEIIPNPKEVDGIKVLQLETAAGAAIRFFDNAIGINVPRSRFLPVKATSDLLLVQSDLYTLSDGFVVRNKARKNPENPVIELGPEFKKVGNFLSRFKSIPSIIELDSLKVAGDVWFGSGVILKGKVTIEAKAGVKLEIPNGAVVANKVINGPQDI
;
A
#
# COMPACT_ATOMS: atom_id res chain seq x y z
N MET A 1 -2.22 6.26 -3.37
CA MET A 1 -2.16 5.71 -4.74
C MET A 1 -2.18 4.20 -4.56
N THR A 2 -3.33 3.56 -4.80
CA THR A 2 -3.48 2.10 -4.69
C THR A 2 -2.89 1.48 -5.95
N LEU A 3 -1.78 0.74 -5.83
CA LEU A 3 -1.19 0.01 -6.95
C LEU A 3 -2.22 -1.02 -7.47
N PRO A 4 -2.49 -1.10 -8.78
CA PRO A 4 -3.40 -2.10 -9.33
C PRO A 4 -2.96 -3.50 -8.90
N SER A 5 -3.87 -4.27 -8.31
CA SER A 5 -3.58 -5.46 -7.50
C SER A 5 -3.03 -6.66 -8.27
N CYS A 6 -3.02 -6.65 -9.60
CA CYS A 6 -2.88 -7.91 -10.34
C CYS A 6 -1.79 -7.98 -11.42
N ALA A 7 -1.10 -6.88 -11.76
CA ALA A 7 -0.18 -6.88 -12.91
C ALA A 7 1.30 -6.60 -12.60
N MET A 8 1.62 -5.98 -11.46
CA MET A 8 3.01 -5.69 -11.12
C MET A 8 3.66 -6.85 -10.36
N GLN A 9 4.74 -7.36 -10.95
CA GLN A 9 5.73 -8.19 -10.29
C GLN A 9 6.46 -7.37 -9.22
N LEU A 10 6.92 -8.03 -8.17
CA LEU A 10 7.51 -7.36 -7.02
C LEU A 10 8.99 -7.69 -6.94
N LEU A 11 9.81 -6.67 -6.70
CA LEU A 11 11.26 -6.80 -6.71
C LEU A 11 11.80 -6.59 -5.30
N GLU A 12 12.59 -7.55 -4.81
CA GLU A 12 13.53 -7.36 -3.69
C GLU A 12 14.91 -7.07 -4.24
N ILE A 13 15.71 -6.26 -3.54
CA ILE A 13 17.09 -5.97 -3.96
C ILE A 13 18.03 -6.80 -3.11
N ALA A 14 19.00 -7.44 -3.75
CA ALA A 14 20.04 -8.20 -3.08
C ALA A 14 21.41 -7.90 -3.71
N GLN A 15 22.46 -8.14 -2.94
CA GLN A 15 23.83 -8.15 -3.44
C GLN A 15 24.35 -9.59 -3.42
N VAL A 16 24.86 -10.07 -4.55
CA VAL A 16 25.42 -11.43 -4.70
C VAL A 16 26.95 -11.42 -4.75
N PRO A 17 27.62 -12.52 -4.35
CA PRO A 17 29.04 -12.72 -4.62
C PRO A 17 29.37 -12.66 -6.12
N ASP A 18 30.62 -12.37 -6.46
CA ASP A 18 31.13 -11.88 -7.76
C ASP A 18 30.78 -12.68 -9.04
N GLU A 19 30.09 -13.80 -8.95
CA GLU A 19 29.94 -14.75 -10.06
C GLU A 19 28.68 -14.57 -10.90
N HIS A 20 27.72 -13.72 -10.49
CA HIS A 20 26.46 -13.53 -11.21
C HIS A 20 26.11 -12.04 -11.42
N ARG A 21 26.37 -11.53 -12.63
CA ARG A 21 25.88 -10.21 -13.07
C ARG A 21 24.47 -10.35 -13.65
N CYS A 22 23.49 -9.67 -13.05
CA CYS A 22 22.26 -9.30 -13.73
C CYS A 22 22.16 -7.77 -13.72
N LEU A 23 22.10 -7.17 -14.91
CA LEU A 23 21.80 -5.75 -15.05
C LEU A 23 20.33 -5.53 -14.67
N LEU A 24 20.09 -4.90 -13.53
CA LEU A 24 18.78 -4.34 -13.24
C LEU A 24 18.81 -2.82 -13.40
N HIS A 25 17.92 -2.34 -14.26
CA HIS A 25 17.48 -0.95 -14.22
C HIS A 25 16.58 -0.78 -13.00
N TYR A 26 17.15 -0.21 -11.93
CA TYR A 26 16.39 0.24 -10.78
C TYR A 26 15.71 1.57 -11.07
N PHE A 27 14.42 1.67 -10.78
CA PHE A 27 13.68 2.94 -10.80
C PHE A 27 12.76 3.00 -9.58
N CYS A 28 12.81 4.11 -8.85
CA CYS A 28 12.08 4.35 -7.59
C CYS A 28 10.71 4.99 -7.88
N PRO A 29 9.58 4.31 -7.67
CA PRO A 29 8.27 4.85 -8.09
C PRO A 29 7.62 5.83 -7.11
N ASP A 30 8.22 6.09 -5.94
CA ASP A 30 7.69 7.06 -4.96
C ASP A 30 8.04 8.51 -5.32
N GLU A 31 8.66 8.72 -6.48
CA GLU A 31 8.95 10.03 -7.05
C GLU A 31 7.68 10.56 -7.73
N SER A 32 6.97 11.45 -7.04
CA SER A 32 6.01 12.33 -7.72
C SER A 32 6.72 13.06 -8.88
N PRO A 33 6.12 13.14 -10.08
CA PRO A 33 6.77 13.72 -11.26
C PRO A 33 7.26 15.15 -10.98
N ARG A 34 8.49 15.47 -11.38
CA ARG A 34 9.08 16.80 -11.21
C ARG A 34 8.75 17.66 -12.42
N TYR A 35 7.85 18.62 -12.21
CA TYR A 35 7.63 19.80 -13.06
C TYR A 35 8.81 20.15 -13.99
N GLN A 36 8.74 19.70 -15.25
CA GLN A 36 9.04 20.45 -16.48
C GLN A 36 8.69 19.57 -17.71
N ASP A 37 7.61 19.95 -18.42
CA ASP A 37 7.08 19.35 -19.68
C ASP A 37 6.55 17.88 -19.66
N GLU A 38 6.11 17.38 -18.50
CA GLU A 38 5.92 15.96 -18.18
C GLU A 38 4.53 15.30 -18.44
N LYS A 39 3.53 15.92 -19.09
CA LYS A 39 2.19 15.29 -19.14
C LYS A 39 2.11 14.00 -19.98
N LEU A 40 3.01 13.82 -20.94
CA LEU A 40 3.06 12.65 -21.82
C LEU A 40 3.84 11.47 -21.20
N GLU A 41 4.98 11.73 -20.55
CA GLU A 41 5.82 10.68 -19.94
C GLU A 41 5.19 10.05 -18.69
N VAL A 42 4.43 10.81 -17.90
CA VAL A 42 3.81 10.31 -16.65
C VAL A 42 2.77 9.20 -16.91
N ASN A 43 2.05 9.26 -18.04
CA ASN A 43 1.08 8.22 -18.39
C ASN A 43 1.77 6.94 -18.85
N GLU A 44 2.90 7.07 -19.56
CA GLU A 44 3.73 5.92 -19.91
C GLU A 44 4.39 5.30 -18.68
N PHE A 45 4.80 6.11 -17.71
CA PHE A 45 5.37 5.67 -16.44
C PHE A 45 4.38 4.86 -15.60
N LYS A 46 3.10 5.24 -15.60
CA LYS A 46 2.03 4.49 -14.94
C LYS A 46 1.62 3.22 -15.69
N SER A 47 2.16 3.01 -16.89
CA SER A 47 1.83 1.82 -17.68
C SER A 47 2.48 0.58 -17.10
N ILE A 48 1.64 -0.26 -16.51
CA ILE A 48 1.97 -1.63 -16.08
C ILE A 48 2.39 -2.54 -17.24
N GLU A 49 2.12 -2.14 -18.50
CA GLU A 49 2.59 -2.88 -19.68
C GLU A 49 4.07 -2.61 -19.96
N LYS A 50 4.54 -1.37 -19.72
CA LYS A 50 5.94 -0.97 -19.90
C LYS A 50 6.78 -1.31 -18.67
N PHE A 51 6.31 -0.94 -17.48
CA PHE A 51 7.01 -1.17 -16.21
C PHE A 51 6.29 -2.24 -15.40
N LYS A 52 6.78 -3.47 -15.54
CA LYS A 52 6.13 -4.66 -14.96
C LYS A 52 6.55 -4.97 -13.53
N ILE A 53 7.58 -4.31 -13.01
CA ILE A 53 8.17 -4.58 -11.69
C ILE A 53 8.09 -3.37 -10.77
N PHE A 54 7.89 -3.60 -9.48
CA PHE A 54 7.82 -2.57 -8.43
C PHE A 54 8.70 -2.93 -7.23
N ASN A 55 9.42 -1.95 -6.68
CA ASN A 55 10.28 -2.16 -5.51
C ASN A 55 9.46 -2.40 -4.24
N THR A 56 9.70 -3.52 -3.56
CA THR A 56 9.05 -3.85 -2.29
C THR A 56 9.65 -3.13 -1.08
N ASN A 57 10.83 -2.55 -1.25
CA ASN A 57 11.70 -2.03 -0.20
C ASN A 57 12.20 -3.10 0.79
N ASN A 58 12.13 -4.38 0.42
CA ASN A 58 12.87 -5.46 1.07
C ASN A 58 14.28 -5.48 0.45
N LEU A 59 15.30 -5.08 1.23
CA LEU A 59 16.68 -4.88 0.77
C LEU A 59 17.64 -5.77 1.56
N TRP A 60 18.48 -6.51 0.85
CA TRP A 60 19.55 -7.35 1.40
C TRP A 60 20.89 -6.79 0.96
N VAL A 61 21.65 -6.21 1.89
CA VAL A 61 22.84 -5.43 1.56
C VAL A 61 24.06 -5.94 2.32
N ASN A 62 25.18 -6.09 1.62
CA ASN A 62 26.43 -6.52 2.22
C ASN A 62 27.03 -5.40 3.09
N LEU A 63 27.20 -5.66 4.38
CA LEU A 63 27.69 -4.66 5.34
C LEU A 63 29.11 -4.15 5.03
N ASN A 64 30.00 -4.99 4.48
CA ASN A 64 31.34 -4.56 4.08
C ASN A 64 31.28 -3.60 2.89
N ALA A 65 30.37 -3.83 1.95
CA ALA A 65 30.15 -2.92 0.83
C ALA A 65 29.56 -1.58 1.31
N ILE A 66 28.61 -1.60 2.26
CA ILE A 66 28.11 -0.38 2.91
C ILE A 66 29.27 0.40 3.52
N LYS A 67 30.09 -0.26 4.36
CA LYS A 67 31.22 0.38 5.03
C LYS A 67 32.14 1.08 4.02
N ARG A 68 32.57 0.36 2.98
CA ARG A 68 33.45 0.88 1.92
C ARG A 68 32.85 2.12 1.22
N LEU A 69 31.58 2.05 0.84
CA LEU A 69 30.91 3.13 0.10
C LEU A 69 30.67 4.36 0.98
N VAL A 70 30.34 4.16 2.26
CA VAL A 70 30.13 5.26 3.21
C VAL A 70 31.45 5.93 3.59
N GLU A 71 32.50 5.16 3.90
CA GLU A 71 33.83 5.71 4.24
C GLU A 71 34.45 6.49 3.07
N ALA A 72 34.17 6.08 1.83
CA ALA A 72 34.61 6.76 0.63
C ALA A 72 33.70 7.94 0.20
N ASP A 73 32.62 8.25 0.94
CA ASP A 73 31.61 9.25 0.56
C ASP A 73 31.08 9.06 -0.88
N ALA A 74 30.93 7.79 -1.31
CA ALA A 74 30.58 7.43 -2.68
C ALA A 74 29.06 7.46 -2.97
N LEU A 75 28.23 7.47 -1.93
CA LEU A 75 26.76 7.40 -2.05
C LEU A 75 26.15 8.77 -2.42
N LYS A 76 26.27 9.16 -3.70
CA LYS A 76 25.66 10.40 -4.22
C LYS A 76 24.18 10.20 -4.57
N MET A 77 23.36 10.00 -3.55
CA MET A 77 21.91 9.75 -3.68
C MET A 77 21.16 10.98 -4.20
N GLU A 78 20.06 10.73 -4.91
CA GLU A 78 19.17 11.80 -5.33
C GLU A 78 18.40 12.37 -4.14
N ILE A 79 18.36 13.70 -4.07
CA ILE A 79 17.61 14.42 -3.05
C ILE A 79 16.15 14.50 -3.47
N ILE A 80 15.28 14.02 -2.58
CA ILE A 80 13.82 14.05 -2.73
C ILE A 80 13.30 15.22 -1.88
N PRO A 81 12.88 16.33 -2.51
CA PRO A 81 12.24 17.42 -1.79
C PRO A 81 10.80 17.02 -1.43
N ASN A 82 10.46 17.03 -0.14
CA ASN A 82 9.13 16.73 0.37
C ASN A 82 8.52 17.99 1.00
N PRO A 83 7.72 18.77 0.24
CA PRO A 83 7.03 19.94 0.76
C PRO A 83 6.04 19.54 1.84
N LYS A 84 6.18 20.14 3.03
CA LYS A 84 5.30 19.91 4.17
C LYS A 84 4.84 21.22 4.78
N GLU A 85 3.79 21.14 5.57
CA GLU A 85 3.34 22.20 6.44
C GLU A 85 3.42 21.71 7.88
N VAL A 86 4.15 22.44 8.72
CA VAL A 86 4.30 22.16 10.14
C VAL A 86 3.88 23.42 10.88
N ASP A 87 2.85 23.31 11.71
CA ASP A 87 2.29 24.42 12.49
C ASP A 87 1.96 25.68 11.64
N GLY A 88 1.43 25.46 10.43
CA GLY A 88 1.08 26.54 9.49
C GLY A 88 2.25 27.11 8.69
N ILE A 89 3.48 26.62 8.92
CA ILE A 89 4.68 27.06 8.21
C ILE A 89 5.01 26.06 7.11
N LYS A 90 5.14 26.55 5.87
CA LYS A 90 5.61 25.74 4.74
C LYS A 90 7.10 25.48 4.90
N VAL A 91 7.47 24.20 4.94
CA VAL A 91 8.84 23.72 5.07
C VAL A 91 9.17 22.73 3.96
N LEU A 92 10.46 22.57 3.67
CA LEU A 92 10.94 21.54 2.76
C LEU A 92 11.75 20.52 3.53
N GLN A 93 11.25 19.28 3.59
CA GLN A 93 11.98 18.16 4.16
C GLN A 93 12.80 17.49 3.06
N LEU A 94 14.12 17.41 3.22
CA LEU A 94 15.00 16.75 2.26
C LEU A 94 15.19 15.29 2.68
N GLU A 95 14.86 14.38 1.77
CA GLU A 95 14.93 12.94 2.01
C GLU A 95 15.77 12.26 0.91
N THR A 96 16.17 11.02 1.17
CA THR A 96 16.80 10.14 0.18
C THR A 96 16.16 8.77 0.29
N ALA A 97 16.04 8.04 -0.83
CA ALA A 97 15.49 6.70 -0.84
C ALA A 97 16.60 5.65 -0.75
N ALA A 98 16.53 4.74 0.23
CA ALA A 98 17.54 3.69 0.42
C ALA A 98 17.75 2.83 -0.83
N GLY A 99 16.66 2.47 -1.54
CA GLY A 99 16.79 1.68 -2.75
C GLY A 99 17.51 2.41 -3.90
N ALA A 100 17.53 3.75 -3.93
CA ALA A 100 18.30 4.52 -4.92
C ALA A 100 19.82 4.29 -4.78
N ALA A 101 20.26 3.75 -3.64
CA ALA A 101 21.65 3.40 -3.44
C ALA A 101 22.12 2.22 -4.32
N ILE A 102 21.22 1.40 -4.87
CA ILE A 102 21.56 0.19 -5.64
C ILE A 102 22.56 0.44 -6.77
N ARG A 103 22.52 1.61 -7.42
CA ARG A 103 23.44 1.98 -8.51
C ARG A 103 24.90 2.13 -8.10
N PHE A 104 25.17 2.24 -6.79
CA PHE A 104 26.52 2.38 -6.22
C PHE A 104 27.10 1.05 -5.75
N PHE A 105 26.31 -0.03 -5.73
CA PHE A 105 26.78 -1.35 -5.33
C PHE A 105 27.19 -2.18 -6.54
N ASP A 106 28.39 -2.76 -6.46
CA ASP A 106 28.83 -3.77 -7.42
C ASP A 106 27.95 -5.04 -7.29
N ASN A 107 27.63 -5.67 -8.43
CA ASN A 107 26.83 -6.90 -8.52
C ASN A 107 25.47 -6.80 -7.80
N ALA A 108 24.83 -5.63 -7.84
CA ALA A 108 23.48 -5.48 -7.36
C ALA A 108 22.50 -6.20 -8.29
N ILE A 109 21.57 -6.94 -7.69
CA ILE A 109 20.51 -7.67 -8.39
C ILE A 109 19.14 -7.35 -7.81
N GLY A 110 18.10 -7.66 -8.57
CA GLY A 110 16.75 -7.72 -8.05
C GLY A 110 16.14 -9.09 -8.30
N ILE A 111 15.33 -9.51 -7.34
CA ILE A 111 14.71 -10.82 -7.26
C ILE A 111 13.21 -10.62 -7.33
N ASN A 112 12.57 -11.24 -8.32
CA ASN A 112 11.13 -11.22 -8.41
C ASN A 112 10.53 -12.14 -7.33
N VAL A 113 9.67 -11.59 -6.47
CA VAL A 113 9.08 -12.28 -5.33
C VAL A 113 7.56 -12.35 -5.42
N PRO A 114 6.93 -13.37 -4.82
CA PRO A 114 5.49 -13.42 -4.73
C PRO A 114 4.93 -12.26 -3.90
N ARG A 115 3.69 -11.83 -4.22
CA ARG A 115 2.97 -10.77 -3.50
C ARG A 115 2.84 -11.00 -1.99
N SER A 116 2.92 -12.25 -1.54
CA SER A 116 2.92 -12.60 -0.11
C SER A 116 4.06 -11.98 0.69
N ARG A 117 5.16 -11.55 0.06
CA ARG A 117 6.27 -10.84 0.73
C ARG A 117 6.10 -9.32 0.81
N PHE A 118 4.97 -8.80 0.32
CA PHE A 118 4.71 -7.36 0.27
C PHE A 118 3.28 -7.06 0.72
N LEU A 119 3.18 -6.73 2.00
CA LEU A 119 1.93 -6.35 2.65
C LEU A 119 2.09 -4.95 3.28
N PRO A 120 2.23 -3.89 2.46
CA PRO A 120 2.44 -2.55 2.98
C PRO A 120 1.16 -2.03 3.63
N VAL A 121 1.31 -1.23 4.69
CA VAL A 121 0.22 -0.50 5.34
C VAL A 121 0.51 0.99 5.20
N LYS A 122 -0.06 1.63 4.17
CA LYS A 122 0.15 3.05 3.86
C LYS A 122 -1.07 3.90 4.21
N ALA A 123 -2.26 3.32 4.15
CA ALA A 123 -3.52 3.94 4.52
C ALA A 123 -4.32 3.04 5.46
N THR A 124 -5.37 3.60 6.08
CA THR A 124 -6.28 2.84 6.95
C THR A 124 -7.10 1.79 6.19
N SER A 125 -7.26 1.93 4.87
CA SER A 125 -7.77 0.87 4.00
C SER A 125 -6.87 -0.37 4.02
N ASP A 126 -5.54 -0.19 4.00
CA ASP A 126 -4.58 -1.29 4.09
C ASP A 126 -4.58 -1.89 5.50
N LEU A 127 -4.75 -1.05 6.52
CA LEU A 127 -4.89 -1.50 7.91
C LEU A 127 -6.11 -2.41 8.08
N LEU A 128 -7.24 -2.06 7.46
CA LEU A 128 -8.44 -2.89 7.46
C LEU A 128 -8.18 -4.26 6.83
N LEU A 129 -7.43 -4.31 5.72
CA LEU A 129 -7.06 -5.59 5.09
C LEU A 129 -6.31 -6.48 6.07
N VAL A 130 -5.23 -5.99 6.69
CA VAL A 130 -4.36 -6.80 7.55
C VAL A 130 -4.97 -7.18 8.89
N GLN A 131 -5.91 -6.38 9.40
CA GLN A 131 -6.62 -6.67 10.65
C GLN A 131 -7.83 -7.61 10.46
N SER A 132 -8.30 -7.77 9.22
CA SER A 132 -9.47 -8.60 8.92
C SER A 132 -9.16 -10.09 8.86
N ASP A 133 -10.22 -10.88 8.73
CA ASP A 133 -10.19 -12.32 8.52
C ASP A 133 -9.62 -12.77 7.16
N LEU A 134 -9.20 -11.84 6.28
CA LEU A 134 -8.38 -12.17 5.11
C LEU A 134 -7.03 -12.75 5.50
N TYR A 135 -6.54 -12.42 6.69
CA TYR A 135 -5.30 -12.93 7.22
C TYR A 135 -5.54 -13.57 8.59
N THR A 136 -4.62 -14.45 8.96
CA THR A 136 -4.57 -15.15 10.24
C THR A 136 -3.18 -14.97 10.81
N LEU A 137 -3.06 -15.10 12.12
CA LEU A 137 -1.76 -15.06 12.79
C LEU A 137 -1.33 -16.50 13.09
N SER A 138 -0.19 -16.93 12.56
CA SER A 138 0.44 -18.22 12.88
C SER A 138 1.89 -17.97 13.22
N ASP A 139 2.31 -18.33 14.43
CA ASP A 139 3.72 -18.24 14.87
C ASP A 139 4.33 -16.85 14.68
N GLY A 140 3.53 -15.79 14.86
CA GLY A 140 3.96 -14.40 14.68
C GLY A 140 3.94 -13.90 13.22
N PHE A 141 3.59 -14.76 12.25
CA PHE A 141 3.44 -14.40 10.85
C PHE A 141 1.99 -14.08 10.50
N VAL A 142 1.80 -13.02 9.72
CA VAL A 142 0.52 -12.71 9.07
C VAL A 142 0.39 -13.61 7.84
N VAL A 143 -0.43 -14.64 7.94
CA VAL A 143 -0.61 -15.67 6.91
C VAL A 143 -1.97 -15.50 6.24
N ARG A 144 -2.00 -15.60 4.91
CA ARG A 144 -3.24 -15.53 4.13
C ARG A 144 -4.23 -16.61 4.59
N ASN A 145 -5.47 -16.21 4.87
CA ASN A 145 -6.50 -17.16 5.28
C ASN A 145 -6.88 -18.09 4.11
N LYS A 146 -6.75 -19.40 4.30
CA LYS A 146 -7.06 -20.43 3.29
C LYS A 146 -8.56 -20.46 2.90
N ALA A 147 -9.44 -19.93 3.75
CA ALA A 147 -10.87 -19.85 3.43
C ALA A 147 -11.18 -18.78 2.37
N ARG A 148 -10.25 -17.86 2.08
CA ARG A 148 -10.37 -16.91 0.97
C ARG A 148 -10.20 -17.64 -0.37
N LYS A 149 -11.29 -17.79 -1.12
CA LYS A 149 -11.28 -18.45 -2.44
C LYS A 149 -10.55 -17.65 -3.52
N ASN A 150 -10.74 -16.33 -3.53
CA ASN A 150 -10.07 -15.44 -4.49
C ASN A 150 -8.68 -15.02 -3.95
N PRO A 151 -7.56 -15.38 -4.60
CA PRO A 151 -6.24 -15.04 -4.11
C PRO A 151 -6.01 -13.52 -3.99
N GLU A 152 -6.71 -12.71 -4.78
CA GLU A 152 -6.59 -11.25 -4.76
C GLU A 152 -7.22 -10.60 -3.51
N ASN A 153 -6.63 -9.47 -3.11
CA ASN A 153 -7.20 -8.60 -2.09
C ASN A 153 -8.43 -7.86 -2.65
N PRO A 154 -9.48 -7.64 -1.82
CA PRO A 154 -10.52 -6.70 -2.20
C PRO A 154 -9.96 -5.29 -2.33
N VAL A 155 -10.59 -4.51 -3.22
CA VAL A 155 -10.30 -3.07 -3.33
C VAL A 155 -11.07 -2.33 -2.25
N ILE A 156 -10.37 -1.61 -1.39
CA ILE A 156 -10.97 -0.87 -0.28
C ILE A 156 -10.66 0.62 -0.42
N GLU A 157 -11.72 1.43 -0.49
CA GLU A 157 -11.67 2.89 -0.51
C GLU A 157 -12.43 3.42 0.70
N LEU A 158 -11.73 4.07 1.62
CA LEU A 158 -12.31 4.71 2.79
C LEU A 158 -12.21 6.23 2.65
N GLY A 159 -13.30 6.91 2.97
CA GLY A 159 -13.40 8.36 2.97
C GLY A 159 -12.45 9.06 3.95
N PRO A 160 -12.34 10.39 3.84
CA PRO A 160 -11.44 11.19 4.68
C PRO A 160 -11.71 11.03 6.19
N GLU A 161 -12.93 10.67 6.57
CA GLU A 161 -13.35 10.39 7.94
C GLU A 161 -12.54 9.25 8.58
N PHE A 162 -12.07 8.31 7.78
CA PHE A 162 -11.28 7.15 8.18
C PHE A 162 -9.77 7.36 8.04
N LYS A 163 -9.30 8.53 7.54
CA LYS A 163 -7.88 8.76 7.25
C LYS A 163 -6.98 8.66 8.48
N LYS A 164 -7.46 9.13 9.64
CA LYS A 164 -6.75 9.06 10.91
C LYS A 164 -7.05 7.73 11.60
N VAL A 165 -6.02 7.06 12.11
CA VAL A 165 -6.13 5.75 12.78
C VAL A 165 -7.13 5.80 13.95
N GLY A 166 -7.10 6.86 14.77
CA GLY A 166 -8.06 7.00 15.89
C GLY A 166 -9.52 7.03 15.44
N ASN A 167 -9.82 7.72 14.32
CA ASN A 167 -11.17 7.78 13.76
C ASN A 167 -11.55 6.46 13.09
N PHE A 168 -10.61 5.82 12.40
CA PHE A 168 -10.81 4.49 11.81
C PHE A 168 -11.20 3.48 12.89
N LEU A 169 -10.43 3.39 13.97
CA LEU A 169 -10.68 2.44 15.06
C LEU A 169 -12.01 2.72 15.78
N SER A 170 -12.37 3.99 16.01
CA SER A 170 -13.62 4.32 16.69
C SER A 170 -14.86 4.02 15.84
N ARG A 171 -14.75 4.07 14.52
CA ARG A 171 -15.85 3.82 13.58
C ARG A 171 -16.16 2.33 13.37
N PHE A 172 -15.26 1.42 13.74
CA PHE A 172 -15.48 -0.02 13.69
C PHE A 172 -15.53 -0.59 15.12
N LYS A 173 -16.73 -0.92 15.63
CA LYS A 173 -16.84 -1.57 16.95
C LYS A 173 -16.12 -2.93 16.99
N SER A 174 -16.11 -3.64 15.87
CA SER A 174 -15.17 -4.72 15.58
C SER A 174 -14.80 -4.66 14.10
N ILE A 175 -13.65 -5.23 13.73
CA ILE A 175 -13.29 -5.37 12.33
C ILE A 175 -14.30 -6.29 11.62
N PRO A 176 -14.90 -5.87 10.49
CA PRO A 176 -15.85 -6.70 9.77
C PRO A 176 -15.16 -7.90 9.12
N SER A 177 -15.90 -8.99 8.96
CA SER A 177 -15.51 -10.10 8.09
C SER A 177 -15.56 -9.64 6.64
N ILE A 178 -14.45 -9.75 5.92
CA ILE A 178 -14.35 -9.37 4.50
C ILE A 178 -13.76 -10.49 3.64
N ILE A 179 -13.75 -11.73 4.15
CA ILE A 179 -13.21 -12.89 3.44
C ILE A 179 -13.90 -13.17 2.09
N GLU A 180 -15.15 -12.75 1.91
CA GLU A 180 -15.94 -12.87 0.67
C GLU A 180 -16.10 -11.53 -0.07
N LEU A 181 -15.35 -10.49 0.31
CA LEU A 181 -15.44 -9.16 -0.29
C LEU A 181 -14.66 -9.08 -1.62
N ASP A 182 -15.21 -8.39 -2.61
CA ASP A 182 -14.51 -8.01 -3.85
C ASP A 182 -14.11 -6.53 -3.82
N SER A 183 -15.02 -5.65 -3.38
CA SER A 183 -14.74 -4.23 -3.22
C SER A 183 -15.58 -3.60 -2.12
N LEU A 184 -14.99 -2.65 -1.39
CA LEU A 184 -15.67 -1.81 -0.41
C LEU A 184 -15.36 -0.34 -0.69
N LYS A 185 -16.41 0.47 -0.86
CA LYS A 185 -16.30 1.94 -0.86
C LYS A 185 -17.12 2.50 0.29
N VAL A 186 -16.50 3.32 1.14
CA VAL A 186 -17.17 3.99 2.26
C VAL A 186 -16.90 5.49 2.18
N ALA A 187 -17.94 6.32 2.18
CA ALA A 187 -17.81 7.78 2.20
C ALA A 187 -18.82 8.43 3.16
N GLY A 188 -18.40 9.51 3.82
CA GLY A 188 -19.24 10.25 4.77
C GLY A 188 -19.26 9.64 6.18
N ASP A 189 -20.21 10.08 7.00
CA ASP A 189 -20.30 9.71 8.41
C ASP A 189 -20.89 8.31 8.64
N VAL A 190 -20.08 7.28 8.37
CA VAL A 190 -20.45 5.86 8.48
C VAL A 190 -19.80 5.22 9.70
N TRP A 191 -20.58 4.39 10.40
CA TRP A 191 -20.18 3.64 11.58
C TRP A 191 -20.60 2.18 11.45
N PHE A 192 -19.78 1.27 11.97
CA PHE A 192 -19.98 -0.17 11.88
C PHE A 192 -20.14 -0.79 13.27
N GLY A 193 -21.21 -1.57 13.43
CA GLY A 193 -21.45 -2.42 14.59
C GLY A 193 -20.48 -3.59 14.69
N SER A 194 -20.67 -4.41 15.72
CA SER A 194 -19.86 -5.62 15.95
C SER A 194 -20.36 -6.78 15.10
N GLY A 195 -19.45 -7.61 14.59
CA GLY A 195 -19.79 -8.84 13.85
C GLY A 195 -20.39 -8.60 12.45
N VAL A 196 -20.13 -7.45 11.83
CA VAL A 196 -20.57 -7.15 10.46
C VAL A 196 -19.83 -8.05 9.45
N ILE A 197 -20.54 -8.51 8.42
CA ILE A 197 -20.02 -9.34 7.33
C ILE A 197 -20.26 -8.63 6.01
N LEU A 198 -19.20 -8.41 5.23
CA LEU A 198 -19.25 -7.74 3.92
C LEU A 198 -18.88 -8.72 2.80
N LYS A 199 -19.69 -8.79 1.74
CA LYS A 199 -19.53 -9.74 0.63
C LYS A 199 -19.71 -9.10 -0.73
N GLY A 200 -18.93 -9.55 -1.71
CA GLY A 200 -19.00 -9.06 -3.09
C GLY A 200 -18.67 -7.57 -3.20
N LYS A 201 -19.51 -6.80 -3.92
CA LYS A 201 -19.30 -5.36 -4.11
C LYS A 201 -20.20 -4.53 -3.20
N VAL A 202 -19.61 -3.82 -2.24
CA VAL A 202 -20.34 -3.00 -1.25
C VAL A 202 -19.95 -1.53 -1.37
N THR A 203 -20.96 -0.66 -1.43
CA THR A 203 -20.78 0.79 -1.39
C THR A 203 -21.67 1.38 -0.31
N ILE A 204 -21.11 2.17 0.60
CA ILE A 204 -21.84 2.81 1.70
C ILE A 204 -21.50 4.29 1.68
N GLU A 205 -22.46 5.12 1.29
CA GLU A 205 -22.26 6.56 1.12
C GLU A 205 -23.28 7.32 1.96
N ALA A 206 -22.82 7.94 3.04
CA ALA A 206 -23.63 8.83 3.85
C ALA A 206 -23.65 10.23 3.22
N LYS A 207 -24.85 10.74 2.93
CA LYS A 207 -25.03 12.13 2.47
C LYS A 207 -24.61 13.12 3.55
N ALA A 208 -24.32 14.35 3.14
CA ALA A 208 -23.96 15.42 4.07
C ALA A 208 -25.00 15.57 5.19
N GLY A 209 -24.53 15.59 6.44
CA GLY A 209 -25.38 15.70 7.64
C GLY A 209 -26.13 14.43 8.03
N VAL A 210 -25.97 13.32 7.28
CA VAL A 210 -26.58 12.04 7.60
C VAL A 210 -25.53 11.13 8.23
N LYS A 211 -25.90 10.48 9.33
CA LYS A 211 -25.11 9.42 9.94
C LYS A 211 -25.68 8.06 9.55
N LEU A 212 -24.82 7.14 9.10
CA LEU A 212 -25.19 5.75 8.84
C LEU A 212 -24.55 4.83 9.88
N GLU A 213 -25.36 4.01 10.53
CA GLU A 213 -24.91 3.01 11.50
C GLU A 213 -25.27 1.61 10.99
N ILE A 214 -24.27 0.86 10.53
CA ILE A 214 -24.46 -0.54 10.14
C ILE A 214 -24.64 -1.37 11.42
N PRO A 215 -25.77 -2.08 11.60
CA PRO A 215 -26.09 -2.72 12.86
C PRO A 215 -25.19 -3.92 13.15
N ASN A 216 -25.19 -4.35 14.42
CA ASN A 216 -24.45 -5.53 14.83
C ASN A 216 -24.92 -6.78 14.05
N GLY A 217 -23.99 -7.62 13.62
CA GLY A 217 -24.29 -8.86 12.89
C GLY A 217 -24.81 -8.64 11.46
N ALA A 218 -24.84 -7.41 10.94
CA ALA A 218 -25.34 -7.13 9.61
C ALA A 218 -24.55 -7.87 8.53
N VAL A 219 -25.25 -8.45 7.57
CA VAL A 219 -24.65 -9.07 6.37
C VAL A 219 -24.97 -8.20 5.16
N VAL A 220 -23.96 -7.53 4.61
CA VAL A 220 -24.11 -6.64 3.45
C VAL A 220 -23.42 -7.30 2.26
N ALA A 221 -24.21 -7.71 1.27
CA ALA A 221 -23.72 -8.43 0.09
C ALA A 221 -24.20 -7.77 -1.20
N ASN A 222 -23.27 -7.39 -2.10
CA ASN A 222 -23.59 -6.81 -3.42
C ASN A 222 -24.60 -5.66 -3.37
N LYS A 223 -24.43 -4.73 -2.42
CA LYS A 223 -25.43 -3.72 -2.06
C LYS A 223 -24.82 -2.32 -2.01
N VAL A 224 -25.62 -1.34 -2.39
CA VAL A 224 -25.34 0.10 -2.21
C VAL A 224 -26.26 0.63 -1.11
N ILE A 225 -25.70 1.30 -0.12
CA ILE A 225 -26.41 1.92 1.00
C ILE A 225 -26.18 3.44 0.93
N ASN A 226 -27.22 4.21 0.67
CA ASN A 226 -27.16 5.69 0.53
C ASN A 226 -27.92 6.43 1.64
N GLY A 227 -28.63 5.69 2.49
CA GLY A 227 -29.43 6.24 3.58
C GLY A 227 -29.84 5.16 4.60
N PRO A 228 -30.40 5.56 5.76
CA PRO A 228 -30.83 4.63 6.80
C PRO A 228 -31.89 3.63 6.33
N GLN A 229 -32.71 3.99 5.34
CA GLN A 229 -33.72 3.13 4.75
C GLN A 229 -33.12 1.96 3.93
N ASP A 230 -31.85 2.06 3.55
CA ASP A 230 -31.15 1.04 2.78
C ASP A 230 -30.39 0.05 3.68
N ILE A 231 -30.42 0.23 5.00
CA ILE A 231 -29.68 -0.60 5.98
C ILE A 231 -30.45 -1.90 6.22
#